data_AF-A0A484ICZ8-F1
#
_entry.id   AF-A0A484ICZ8-F1
#
_cell.length_a   1.000
_cell.length_b   1.000
_cell.length_c   1.000
_cell.angle_alpha   90.00
_cell.angle_beta   90.00
_cell.angle_gamma   90.00
#
_symmetry.space_group_name_H-M   'P 1'
#
loop_
_entity.id
_entity.type
_entity.pdbx_description
1 polymer ?
#
loop_
_entity_poly.entity_id
_entity_poly.type
_entity_poly.pdbx_seq_one_letter_code
_entity_poly.pdbx_strand_id
1 'polypeptide(L)'
;MRVRYWRLNLDELRKGTYPIDNANHWEIKCLQGEHEHFGVFWYRYGTPYDKEPVNGICFYFNEIPYDKVQDIANFLHSKYGGKILFRQTRGFLQGSKEFADKESISQLAEELSARYNAPIEMTIEFEKIDKEQQDKLITLPVGKALPITGPD
;
A
#
# COMPACT_ATOMS: atom_id res chain seq x y z
N MET A 1 8.65 0.48 -18.51
CA MET A 1 7.76 1.61 -18.13
C MET A 1 6.99 1.26 -16.87
N ARG A 2 6.65 2.27 -16.08
CA ARG A 2 5.84 2.10 -14.87
C ARG A 2 4.53 2.85 -14.99
N VAL A 3 3.50 2.34 -14.34
CA VAL A 3 2.20 2.99 -14.27
C VAL A 3 1.64 2.88 -12.87
N ARG A 4 1.08 3.98 -12.37
CA ARG A 4 0.42 4.06 -11.09
C ARG A 4 -1.07 4.26 -11.28
N TYR A 5 -1.87 3.50 -10.55
CA TYR A 5 -3.28 3.75 -10.37
C TYR A 5 -3.48 4.33 -8.98
N TRP A 6 -4.04 5.54 -8.88
CA TRP A 6 -4.16 6.31 -7.63
C TRP A 6 -5.62 6.60 -7.30
N ARG A 7 -5.91 6.83 -6.01
CA ARG A 7 -7.27 7.09 -5.49
C ARG A 7 -8.27 6.00 -5.85
N LEU A 8 -7.81 4.75 -5.92
CA LEU A 8 -8.69 3.60 -6.09
C LEU A 8 -9.56 3.44 -4.85
N ASN A 9 -10.86 3.21 -5.04
CA ASN A 9 -11.74 2.78 -3.97
C ASN A 9 -11.84 1.23 -3.92
N LEU A 10 -12.45 0.69 -2.87
CA LEU A 10 -12.59 -0.76 -2.65
C LEU A 10 -13.25 -1.47 -3.83
N ASP A 11 -14.32 -0.88 -4.35
CA ASP A 11 -15.10 -1.45 -5.44
C ASP A 11 -14.31 -1.57 -6.73
N GLU A 12 -13.56 -0.52 -7.09
CA GLU A 12 -12.70 -0.48 -8.26
C GLU A 12 -11.59 -1.53 -8.16
N LEU A 13 -10.96 -1.68 -6.98
CA LEU A 13 -9.92 -2.68 -6.78
C LEU A 13 -10.48 -4.11 -6.86
N ARG A 14 -11.60 -4.38 -6.20
CA ARG A 14 -12.24 -5.71 -6.19
C ARG A 14 -12.68 -6.16 -7.58
N LYS A 15 -13.30 -5.24 -8.35
CA LYS A 15 -13.80 -5.50 -9.70
C LYS A 15 -12.68 -5.55 -10.74
N GLY A 16 -11.58 -4.82 -10.50
CA GLY A 16 -10.42 -4.78 -11.39
C GLY A 16 -9.60 -6.07 -11.38
N THR A 17 -8.70 -6.17 -12.34
CA THR A 17 -7.70 -7.22 -12.51
C THR A 17 -6.37 -6.58 -12.85
N TYR A 18 -5.28 -7.23 -12.49
CA TYR A 18 -3.92 -6.84 -12.87
C TYR A 18 -2.96 -8.02 -12.68
N PRO A 19 -1.80 -8.01 -13.36
CA PRO A 19 -0.78 -9.03 -13.14
C PRO A 19 -0.01 -8.77 -11.85
N ILE A 20 -0.19 -9.65 -10.85
CA ILE A 20 0.41 -9.53 -9.51
C ILE A 20 1.95 -9.47 -9.57
N ASP A 21 2.55 -10.19 -10.52
CA ASP A 21 4.00 -10.21 -10.71
C ASP A 21 4.59 -8.88 -11.19
N ASN A 22 3.76 -7.99 -11.73
CA ASN A 22 4.17 -6.65 -12.11
C ASN A 22 3.93 -5.61 -11.00
N ALA A 23 3.20 -5.95 -9.93
CA ALA A 23 2.96 -5.03 -8.82
C ALA A 23 4.29 -4.74 -8.09
N ASN A 24 4.73 -3.49 -8.13
CA ASN A 24 5.95 -3.02 -7.47
C ASN A 24 5.66 -2.42 -6.10
N HIS A 25 4.49 -1.78 -5.96
CA HIS A 25 4.09 -1.09 -4.76
C HIS A 25 2.57 -1.04 -4.63
N TRP A 26 2.08 -1.08 -3.40
CA TRP A 26 0.73 -0.65 -3.08
C TRP A 26 0.71 0.15 -1.78
N GLU A 27 -0.29 1.01 -1.65
CA GLU A 27 -0.56 1.82 -0.46
C GLU A 27 -2.07 1.85 -0.20
N ILE A 28 -2.44 1.78 1.07
CA ILE A 28 -3.77 2.09 1.59
C ILE A 28 -3.61 3.28 2.52
N LYS A 29 -4.11 4.44 2.11
CA LYS A 29 -4.10 5.68 2.89
C LYS A 29 -5.43 5.83 3.63
N CYS A 30 -5.38 6.04 4.94
CA CYS A 30 -6.52 6.31 5.80
C CYS A 30 -6.53 7.78 6.24
N LEU A 31 -7.61 8.51 5.93
CA LEU A 31 -7.76 9.93 6.21
C LEU A 31 -8.57 10.13 7.51
N GLN A 32 -8.07 10.93 8.45
CA GLN A 32 -8.74 11.19 9.75
C GLN A 32 -9.06 12.67 9.99
N GLY A 33 -8.46 13.56 9.22
CA GLY A 33 -8.73 15.00 9.20
C GLY A 33 -8.03 15.67 8.03
N GLU A 34 -7.85 16.98 8.08
CA GLU A 34 -7.10 17.72 7.04
C GLU A 34 -5.61 17.36 7.03
N HIS A 35 -5.03 17.09 8.20
CA HIS A 35 -3.61 16.77 8.36
C HIS A 35 -3.38 15.38 8.99
N GLU A 36 -4.30 14.92 9.86
CA GLU A 36 -4.21 13.61 10.50
C GLU A 36 -4.49 12.48 9.50
N HIS A 37 -3.48 11.64 9.27
CA HIS A 37 -3.62 10.46 8.43
C HIS A 37 -2.52 9.44 8.70
N PHE A 38 -2.74 8.22 8.24
CA PHE A 38 -1.71 7.21 8.17
C PHE A 38 -1.87 6.43 6.86
N GLY A 39 -0.81 5.76 6.42
CA GLY A 39 -0.86 4.88 5.27
C GLY A 39 -0.11 3.60 5.53
N VAL A 40 -0.69 2.47 5.14
CA VAL A 40 -0.05 1.15 5.16
C VAL A 40 0.37 0.83 3.74
N PHE A 41 1.60 0.37 3.57
CA PHE A 41 2.18 0.19 2.25
C PHE A 41 3.21 -0.93 2.18
N TRP A 42 3.53 -1.31 0.95
CA TRP A 42 4.51 -2.34 0.65
C TRP A 42 5.30 -1.98 -0.61
N TYR A 43 6.57 -2.35 -0.64
CA TYR A 43 7.44 -2.26 -1.82
C TYR A 43 8.06 -3.63 -2.08
N ARG A 44 8.04 -4.07 -3.34
CA ARG A 44 8.57 -5.38 -3.77
C ARG A 44 10.04 -5.57 -3.45
N TYR A 45 10.82 -4.50 -3.49
CA TYR A 45 12.26 -4.51 -3.24
C TYR A 45 12.64 -3.99 -1.85
N GLY A 46 11.65 -3.94 -0.94
CA GLY A 46 11.81 -3.44 0.40
C GLY A 46 11.76 -1.92 0.50
N THR A 47 11.55 -1.45 1.73
CA THR A 47 11.44 -0.02 2.05
C THR A 47 12.76 0.47 2.62
N PRO A 48 13.32 1.60 2.14
CA PRO A 48 14.53 2.18 2.72
C PRO A 48 14.38 2.46 4.22
N TYR A 49 15.07 1.68 5.05
CA TYR A 49 15.13 1.89 6.49
C TYR A 49 16.33 2.71 6.89
N ASP A 50 17.52 2.43 6.33
CA ASP A 50 18.70 3.29 6.41
C ASP A 50 19.58 3.07 5.16
N LYS A 51 20.75 2.45 5.28
CA LYS A 51 21.55 1.99 4.13
C LYS A 51 20.97 0.76 3.44
N GLU A 52 20.31 -0.10 4.22
CA GLU A 52 19.70 -1.34 3.74
C GLU A 52 18.16 -1.22 3.73
N PRO A 53 17.49 -1.81 2.72
CA PRO A 53 16.04 -1.89 2.69
C PRO A 53 15.53 -2.93 3.71
N VAL A 54 14.32 -2.68 4.21
CA VAL A 54 13.57 -3.63 5.04
C VAL A 54 12.44 -4.21 4.20
N ASN A 55 12.44 -5.53 4.05
CA ASN A 55 11.35 -6.28 3.45
C ASN A 55 10.23 -6.51 4.49
N GLY A 56 8.98 -6.50 4.01
CA GLY A 56 7.78 -6.54 4.83
C GLY A 56 6.87 -5.31 4.65
N ILE A 57 5.72 -5.36 5.33
CA ILE A 57 4.73 -4.30 5.33
C ILE A 57 5.25 -3.15 6.19
N CYS A 58 5.03 -1.94 5.71
CA CYS A 58 5.39 -0.72 6.40
C CYS A 58 4.16 0.16 6.58
N PHE A 59 4.25 1.13 7.47
CA PHE A 59 3.26 2.18 7.55
C PHE A 59 3.92 3.50 7.92
N TYR A 60 3.29 4.60 7.52
CA TYR A 60 3.66 5.94 7.94
C TYR A 60 2.47 6.59 8.63
N PHE A 61 2.74 7.62 9.41
CA PHE A 61 1.71 8.34 10.15
C PHE A 61 2.04 9.82 10.24
N ASN A 62 1.02 10.66 10.21
CA ASN A 62 1.14 12.11 10.35
C ASN A 62 0.15 12.61 11.40
N GLU A 63 0.69 13.23 12.45
CA GLU A 63 -0.07 13.94 13.49
C GLU A 63 -1.14 13.11 14.22
N ILE A 64 -1.09 11.77 14.15
CA ILE A 64 -1.98 10.91 14.94
C ILE A 64 -1.39 10.60 16.34
N PRO A 65 -2.24 10.36 17.35
CA PRO A 65 -1.81 9.96 18.69
C PRO A 65 -0.94 8.69 18.72
N TYR A 66 0.06 8.65 19.61
CA TYR A 66 1.03 7.56 19.68
C TYR A 66 0.43 6.21 20.08
N ASP A 67 -0.60 6.20 20.92
CA ASP A 67 -1.38 5.01 21.25
C ASP A 67 -2.05 4.41 20.00
N LYS A 68 -2.54 5.26 19.10
CA LYS A 68 -3.06 4.84 17.78
C LYS A 68 -1.97 4.27 16.88
N VAL A 69 -0.78 4.87 16.87
CA VAL A 69 0.40 4.34 16.16
C VAL A 69 0.74 2.94 16.65
N GLN A 70 0.74 2.73 17.97
CA GLN A 70 1.02 1.43 18.57
C GLN A 70 -0.08 0.40 18.25
N ASP A 71 -1.35 0.82 18.26
CA ASP A 71 -2.47 -0.03 17.84
C ASP A 71 -2.33 -0.49 16.38
N ILE A 72 -2.00 0.42 15.46
CA ILE A 72 -1.75 0.09 14.04
C ILE A 72 -0.62 -0.95 13.93
N ALA A 73 0.50 -0.72 14.62
CA ALA A 73 1.64 -1.63 14.60
C ALA A 73 1.26 -3.04 15.10
N ASN A 74 0.55 -3.10 16.23
CA ASN A 74 0.12 -4.36 16.84
C ASN A 74 -0.92 -5.09 15.99
N PHE A 75 -1.86 -4.36 15.41
CA PHE A 75 -2.86 -4.90 14.48
C PHE A 75 -2.19 -5.57 13.28
N LEU A 76 -1.32 -4.83 12.58
CA LEU A 76 -0.58 -5.37 11.42
C LEU A 76 0.31 -6.56 11.82
N HIS A 77 0.99 -6.48 12.97
CA HIS A 77 1.85 -7.56 13.47
C HIS A 77 1.05 -8.83 13.79
N SER A 78 -0.11 -8.70 14.42
CA SER A 78 -0.97 -9.85 14.72
C SER A 78 -1.44 -10.59 13.46
N LYS A 79 -1.57 -9.88 12.34
CA LYS A 79 -2.09 -10.42 11.07
C LYS A 79 -0.99 -10.97 10.17
N TYR A 80 0.16 -10.29 10.11
CA TYR A 80 1.23 -10.58 9.14
C TYR A 80 2.57 -10.95 9.78
N GLY A 81 2.68 -10.91 11.11
CA GLY A 81 3.91 -11.17 11.84
C GLY A 81 4.96 -10.07 11.65
N GLY A 82 6.23 -10.47 11.60
CA GLY A 82 7.36 -9.56 11.43
C GLY A 82 7.77 -8.83 12.72
N LYS A 83 9.00 -8.33 12.75
CA LYS A 83 9.52 -7.55 13.88
C LYS A 83 9.13 -6.09 13.73
N ILE A 84 8.46 -5.54 14.74
CA ILE A 84 8.09 -4.12 14.77
C ILE A 84 9.36 -3.27 14.99
N LEU A 85 9.61 -2.34 14.08
CA LEU A 85 10.65 -1.31 14.18
C LEU A 85 10.03 0.06 13.88
N PHE A 86 10.60 1.11 14.46
CA PHE A 86 10.20 2.49 14.17
C PHE A 86 11.40 3.31 13.68
N ARG A 87 11.14 4.27 12.80
CA ARG A 87 12.08 5.32 12.41
C ARG A 87 11.30 6.59 12.06
N GLN A 88 11.48 7.64 12.85
CA GLN A 88 10.74 8.90 12.69
C GLN A 88 9.22 8.61 12.62
N THR A 89 8.54 9.08 11.58
CA THR A 89 7.10 8.91 11.32
C THR A 89 6.75 7.64 10.54
N ARG A 90 7.61 6.61 10.59
CA ARG A 90 7.42 5.32 9.93
C ARG A 90 7.55 4.15 10.90
N GLY A 91 6.66 3.18 10.75
CA GLY A 91 6.76 1.85 11.35
C GLY A 91 7.00 0.79 10.28
N PHE A 92 7.73 -0.25 10.67
CA PHE A 92 8.14 -1.35 9.78
C PHE A 92 7.81 -2.67 10.46
N LEU A 93 7.25 -3.60 9.73
CA LEU A 93 7.07 -4.99 10.15
C LEU A 93 8.10 -5.84 9.42
N GLN A 94 9.35 -5.77 9.88
CA GLN A 94 10.49 -6.41 9.23
C GLN A 94 10.26 -7.93 9.13
N GLY A 95 10.29 -8.45 7.91
CA GLY A 95 10.07 -9.87 7.61
C GLY A 95 8.62 -10.34 7.81
N SER A 96 7.65 -9.42 7.83
CA SER A 96 6.23 -9.80 7.81
C SER A 96 5.86 -10.48 6.49
N LYS A 97 4.77 -11.24 6.49
CA LYS A 97 4.19 -11.80 5.27
C LYS A 97 3.82 -10.68 4.29
N GLU A 98 4.35 -10.74 3.09
CA GLU A 98 4.09 -9.80 2.00
C GLU A 98 3.01 -10.36 1.06
N PHE A 99 2.32 -9.47 0.37
CA PHE A 99 1.29 -9.82 -0.60
C PHE A 99 1.11 -8.67 -1.60
N ALA A 100 0.54 -8.99 -2.76
CA ALA A 100 0.24 -8.02 -3.80
C ALA A 100 -1.04 -8.36 -4.56
N ASP A 101 -1.79 -9.38 -4.14
CA ASP A 101 -3.09 -9.73 -4.70
C ASP A 101 -4.19 -8.76 -4.23
N LYS A 102 -5.19 -8.54 -5.08
CA LYS A 102 -6.25 -7.56 -4.83
C LYS A 102 -7.13 -7.97 -3.65
N GLU A 103 -7.26 -9.27 -3.40
CA GLU A 103 -8.07 -9.85 -2.34
C GLU A 103 -7.49 -9.46 -0.97
N SER A 104 -6.20 -9.71 -0.77
CA SER A 104 -5.48 -9.36 0.47
C SER A 104 -5.41 -7.84 0.69
N ILE A 105 -5.15 -7.07 -0.36
CA ILE A 105 -5.15 -5.59 -0.28
C ILE A 105 -6.54 -5.06 0.06
N SER A 106 -7.58 -5.54 -0.62
CA SER A 106 -8.96 -5.10 -0.37
C SER A 106 -9.44 -5.48 1.03
N GLN A 107 -9.07 -6.67 1.52
CA GLN A 107 -9.39 -7.09 2.87
C GLN A 107 -8.72 -6.19 3.91
N LEU A 108 -7.41 -5.93 3.77
CA LEU A 108 -6.71 -5.03 4.68
C LEU A 108 -7.31 -3.63 4.64
N ALA A 109 -7.66 -3.11 3.47
CA ALA A 109 -8.23 -1.79 3.32
C ALA A 109 -9.61 -1.67 4.01
N GLU A 110 -10.48 -2.68 3.86
CA GLU A 110 -11.77 -2.74 4.54
C GLU A 110 -11.60 -2.82 6.06
N GLU A 111 -10.68 -3.65 6.56
CA GLU A 111 -10.39 -3.77 7.99
C GLU A 111 -9.83 -2.47 8.58
N LEU A 112 -8.93 -1.78 7.88
CA LEU A 112 -8.39 -0.48 8.30
C LEU A 112 -9.48 0.59 8.33
N SER A 113 -10.30 0.66 7.27
CA SER A 113 -11.40 1.63 7.19
C SER A 113 -12.40 1.42 8.32
N ALA A 114 -12.79 0.16 8.59
CA ALA A 114 -13.72 -0.18 9.65
C ALA A 114 -13.13 0.05 11.06
N ARG A 115 -11.88 -0.40 11.32
CA ARG A 115 -11.23 -0.28 12.64
C ARG A 115 -11.04 1.17 13.06
N TYR A 116 -10.68 2.04 12.12
CA TYR A 116 -10.34 3.43 12.41
C TYR A 116 -11.40 4.43 11.99
N ASN A 117 -12.56 3.96 11.50
CA ASN A 117 -13.66 4.77 10.98
C ASN A 117 -13.15 5.88 10.03
N ALA A 118 -12.29 5.49 9.09
CA ALA A 118 -11.56 6.41 8.23
C ALA A 118 -11.86 6.12 6.75
N PRO A 119 -12.15 7.15 5.93
CA PRO A 119 -12.11 7.02 4.48
C PRO A 119 -10.74 6.51 4.02
N ILE A 120 -10.76 5.68 2.97
CA ILE A 120 -9.56 5.09 2.39
C ILE A 120 -9.38 5.46 0.94
N GLU A 121 -8.12 5.68 0.55
CA GLU A 121 -7.67 5.79 -0.83
C GLU A 121 -6.56 4.77 -1.06
N MET A 122 -6.63 4.03 -2.16
CA MET A 122 -5.60 3.04 -2.50
C MET A 122 -4.81 3.46 -3.72
N THR A 123 -3.54 3.08 -3.71
CA THR A 123 -2.62 3.25 -4.83
C THR A 123 -1.99 1.89 -5.15
N ILE A 124 -1.86 1.55 -6.42
CA ILE A 124 -1.06 0.41 -6.90
C ILE A 124 -0.16 0.87 -8.03
N GLU A 125 1.13 0.56 -7.94
CA GLU A 125 2.12 0.82 -8.97
C GLU A 125 2.59 -0.49 -9.60
N PHE A 126 2.64 -0.48 -10.92
CA PHE A 126 3.11 -1.60 -11.74
C PHE A 126 4.41 -1.22 -12.45
N GLU A 127 5.33 -2.16 -12.54
CA GLU A 127 6.57 -2.05 -13.31
C GLU A 127 6.64 -3.10 -14.42
N LYS A 128 7.57 -2.90 -15.36
CA LYS A 128 7.86 -3.85 -16.45
C LYS A 128 6.59 -4.24 -17.23
N ILE A 129 5.68 -3.29 -17.40
CA ILE A 129 4.44 -3.47 -18.15
C ILE A 129 4.42 -2.45 -19.28
N ASP A 130 4.41 -2.90 -20.53
CA ASP A 130 4.26 -1.99 -21.67
C ASP A 130 2.79 -1.54 -21.84
N LYS A 131 2.55 -0.63 -22.80
CA LYS A 131 1.22 -0.06 -23.01
C LYS A 131 0.21 -1.11 -23.49
N GLU A 132 0.62 -2.06 -24.33
CA GLU A 132 -0.26 -3.12 -24.84
C GLU A 132 -0.64 -4.09 -23.71
N GLN A 133 0.33 -4.47 -22.89
CA GLN A 133 0.12 -5.31 -21.71
C GLN A 133 -0.78 -4.60 -20.69
N GLN A 134 -0.57 -3.31 -20.44
CA GLN A 134 -1.42 -2.52 -19.56
C GLN A 134 -2.88 -2.60 -20.02
N ASP A 135 -3.14 -2.31 -21.29
CA ASP A 135 -4.50 -2.24 -21.84
C ASP A 135 -5.21 -3.61 -21.87
N LYS A 136 -4.44 -4.71 -21.93
CA LYS A 136 -4.97 -6.09 -21.93
C LYS A 136 -5.16 -6.69 -20.53
N LEU A 137 -4.23 -6.41 -19.61
CA LEU A 137 -4.14 -7.12 -18.33
C LEU A 137 -4.72 -6.32 -17.17
N ILE A 138 -4.76 -4.99 -17.27
CA ILE A 138 -5.21 -4.11 -16.19
C ILE A 138 -6.59 -3.53 -16.52
N THR A 139 -7.59 -3.89 -15.72
CA THR A 139 -8.97 -3.41 -15.86
C THR A 139 -9.36 -2.35 -14.82
N LEU A 140 -8.36 -1.81 -14.10
CA LEU A 140 -8.54 -0.67 -13.20
C LEU A 140 -8.93 0.60 -13.99
N PRO A 141 -9.64 1.57 -13.37
CA PRO A 141 -10.16 2.74 -14.06
C PRO A 141 -9.09 3.53 -14.82
N VAL A 142 -9.28 3.70 -16.14
CA VAL A 142 -8.32 4.39 -17.01
C VAL A 142 -8.07 5.83 -16.57
N GLY A 143 -9.10 6.55 -16.12
CA GLY A 143 -8.97 7.94 -15.63
C GLY A 143 -8.14 8.08 -14.34
N LYS A 144 -7.78 6.96 -13.70
CA LYS A 144 -6.90 6.90 -12.52
C LYS A 144 -5.51 6.39 -12.86
N ALA A 145 -5.20 6.10 -14.13
CA ALA A 145 -3.87 5.70 -14.54
C ALA A 145 -2.95 6.92 -14.73
N LEU A 146 -1.78 6.89 -14.11
CA LEU A 146 -0.70 7.87 -14.24
C LEU A 146 0.57 7.16 -14.72
N PRO A 147 1.01 7.37 -15.97
CA PRO A 147 2.30 6.89 -16.44
C PRO A 147 3.42 7.53 -15.61
N ILE A 148 4.41 6.75 -15.20
CA ILE A 148 5.62 7.26 -14.56
C ILE A 148 6.77 7.13 -15.55
N THR A 149 7.28 8.27 -15.99
CA THR A 149 8.44 8.36 -16.89
C THR A 149 9.74 8.22 -16.10
N GLY A 150 10.75 7.61 -16.73
CA GLY A 150 12.06 7.38 -16.12
C GLY A 150 12.64 6.02 -16.54
N PRO A 151 13.95 5.80 -16.32
CA PRO A 151 14.57 4.50 -16.52
C PRO A 151 13.95 3.47 -15.57
N ASP A 152 13.82 2.23 -16.06
CA ASP A 152 13.44 1.05 -15.28
C ASP A 152 14.57 0.62 -14.34
#